data_AF-A0A0C9SSJ0-F1
#
_entry.id   AF-A0A0C9SSJ0-F1
#
_cell.length_a   1.000
_cell.length_b   1.000
_cell.length_c   1.000
_cell.angle_alpha   90.00
_cell.angle_beta   90.00
_cell.angle_gamma   90.00
#
_symmetry.space_group_name_H-M   'P 1'
#
loop_
_entity.id
_entity.type
_entity.pdbx_description
1 polymer ?
#
loop_
_entity_poly.entity_id
_entity_poly.type
_entity_poly.pdbx_seq_one_letter_code
_entity_poly.pdbx_strand_id
1 'polypeptide(L)' 'LELPQELVECQVHPTFHMSPLWRHEPNDDVLFPQREAATFYNVGQPNDVEYIV' A
#
# COMPACT_ATOMS: atom_id res chain seq x y z
N LEU A 1 14.41 13.62 -8.09
CA LEU A 1 13.34 12.81 -8.72
C LEU A 1 12.09 13.63 -8.64
N GLU A 2 11.50 13.98 -9.77
CA GLU A 2 10.20 14.64 -9.82
C GLU A 2 9.13 13.55 -9.80
N LEU A 3 8.14 13.70 -8.91
CA LEU A 3 7.01 12.78 -8.82
C LEU A 3 5.93 13.22 -9.82
N PRO A 4 5.28 12.25 -10.49
CA PRO A 4 4.01 12.48 -11.19
C PRO A 4 2.99 13.19 -10.30
N GLN A 5 2.16 14.04 -10.90
CA GLN A 5 1.22 14.89 -10.17
C GLN A 5 0.22 14.06 -9.34
N GLU A 6 -0.19 12.90 -9.86
CA GLU A 6 -1.13 11.99 -9.22
C GLU A 6 -0.60 11.49 -7.86
N LEU A 7 0.72 11.28 -7.76
CA LEU A 7 1.36 10.85 -6.51
C LEU A 7 1.51 12.00 -5.52
N VAL A 8 1.72 13.23 -6.01
CA VAL A 8 1.74 14.43 -5.17
C VAL A 8 0.37 14.71 -4.56
N GLU A 9 -0.70 14.53 -5.33
CA GLU A 9 -2.09 14.63 -4.84
C GLU A 9 -2.38 13.60 -3.73
N CYS A 10 -1.76 12.42 -3.82
CA CYS A 10 -1.81 11.39 -2.78
C CYS A 10 -0.82 11.61 -1.62
N GLN A 11 -0.19 12.79 -1.52
CA GLN A 11 0.81 13.12 -0.50
C GLN A 11 2.03 12.17 -0.46
N VAL A 12 2.34 11.51 -1.58
CA VAL A 12 3.53 10.67 -1.69
C VAL A 12 4.76 11.56 -1.79
N HIS A 13 5.80 11.23 -1.02
CA HIS A 13 7.06 11.98 -1.03
C HIS A 13 8.10 11.29 -1.92
N PRO A 14 8.96 12.06 -2.63
CA PRO A 14 9.99 11.51 -3.51
C PRO A 14 11.19 10.94 -2.72
N THR A 15 11.08 10.94 -1.39
CA THR A 15 12.10 10.51 -0.45
C THR A 15 11.69 9.16 0.12
N PHE A 16 12.47 8.13 -0.18
CA PHE A 16 12.31 6.83 0.44
C PHE A 16 13.06 6.79 1.77
N HIS A 17 12.32 6.68 2.88
CA HIS A 17 12.92 6.50 4.19
C HIS A 17 13.13 5.01 4.44
N MET A 18 14.39 4.56 4.54
CA MET A 18 14.72 3.16 4.87
C MET A 18 14.62 2.87 6.36
N SER A 19 14.84 3.87 7.21
CA SER A 19 14.84 3.74 8.68
C SER A 19 13.56 3.14 9.30
N PRO A 20 12.34 3.40 8.78
CA PRO A 20 11.11 2.82 9.31
C PRO A 20 10.73 1.47 8.69
N LEU A 21 11.54 0.90 7.80
CA LEU A 21 11.22 -0.41 7.22
C LEU A 21 11.35 -1.49 8.31
N TRP A 22 10.26 -2.22 8.52
CA TRP A 22 10.27 -3.40 9.38
C TRP A 22 10.98 -4.54 8.65
N ARG A 23 11.51 -5.49 9.44
CA ARG A 23 12.04 -6.74 8.89
C ARG A 23 10.93 -7.42 8.09
N HIS A 24 11.26 -7.91 6.91
CA HIS A 24 10.33 -8.71 6.13
C HIS A 24 10.01 -10.01 6.88
N GLU A 25 8.75 -10.18 7.22
CA GLU A 25 8.19 -11.43 7.76
C GLU A 25 7.35 -12.10 6.66
N PRO A 26 7.54 -13.41 6.39
CA PRO A 26 6.70 -14.13 5.42
C PRO A 26 5.24 -14.15 5.87
N ASN A 27 4.32 -14.35 4.93
CA ASN A 27 2.89 -14.44 5.25
C ASN A 27 2.63 -15.64 6.17
N ASP A 28 1.81 -15.44 7.20
CA ASP A 28 1.28 -16.52 8.01
C ASP A 28 -0.03 -17.01 7.36
N ASP A 29 0.03 -18.14 6.65
CA ASP A 29 -1.11 -18.69 5.92
C ASP A 29 -2.20 -19.28 6.85
N VAL A 30 -1.89 -19.49 8.14
CA VAL A 30 -2.85 -19.94 9.15
C VAL A 30 -3.67 -18.75 9.66
N LEU A 31 -3.01 -17.62 9.89
CA LEU A 31 -3.66 -16.38 10.36
C LEU A 31 -4.31 -15.59 9.21
N PHE A 32 -3.76 -15.66 8.00
CA PHE A 32 -4.24 -14.92 6.82
C PHE A 32 -4.48 -15.86 5.64
N PRO A 33 -5.41 -16.83 5.77
CA PRO A 33 -5.78 -17.68 4.66
C PRO A 33 -6.38 -16.81 3.55
N GLN A 34 -6.00 -17.07 2.29
CA GLN A 34 -6.45 -16.34 1.10
C GLN A 34 -5.89 -14.92 0.91
N ARG A 35 -4.79 -14.57 1.60
CA ARG A 35 -4.10 -13.31 1.27
C ARG A 35 -3.46 -13.38 -0.11
N GLU A 36 -4.11 -12.78 -1.11
CA GLU A 36 -3.52 -12.59 -2.42
C GLU A 36 -2.50 -11.45 -2.37
N ALA A 37 -1.21 -11.79 -2.34
CA ALA A 37 -0.12 -10.80 -2.37
C ALA A 37 -0.11 -9.96 -3.67
N ALA A 38 -0.84 -10.39 -4.70
CA ALA A 38 -1.00 -9.69 -5.97
C ALA A 38 -2.16 -8.66 -5.97
N THR A 39 -2.91 -8.52 -4.87
CA THR A 39 -3.94 -7.47 -4.75
C THR A 39 -3.25 -6.11 -4.71
N PHE A 40 -3.37 -5.36 -5.80
CA PHE A 40 -2.85 -4.01 -5.89
C PHE A 40 -3.64 -3.10 -4.95
N TYR A 41 -2.93 -2.38 -4.08
CA TYR A 41 -3.53 -1.25 -3.35
C TYR A 41 -3.89 -0.15 -4.36
N ASN A 42 -5.16 0.23 -4.39
CA ASN A 42 -5.61 1.31 -5.25
C ASN A 42 -5.37 2.65 -4.54
N VAL A 43 -4.17 3.20 -4.72
CA VAL A 43 -3.77 4.48 -4.12
C VAL A 43 -4.56 5.61 -4.81
N GLY A 44 -5.30 6.41 -4.03
CA GLY A 44 -6.04 7.57 -4.55
C GLY A 44 -7.52 7.31 -4.87
N GLN A 45 -8.08 6.13 -4.56
CA GLN A 45 -9.53 5.94 -4.63
C GLN A 45 -10.24 6.71 -3.51
N PRO A 46 -11.35 7.41 -3.80
CA PRO A 46 -12.15 8.05 -2.76
C PRO A 46 -12.65 7.00 -1.76
N ASN A 47 -12.61 7.32 -0.47
CA ASN A 47 -13.02 6.45 0.64
C ASN A 47 -14.51 6.03 0.60
N ASP A 48 -15.29 6.48 -0.37
CA ASP A 48 -16.72 6.19 -0.51
C ASP A 48 -17.01 4.78 -1.07
N VAL A 49 -15.98 3.95 -1.29
CA VAL A 49 -16.17 2.54 -1.63
C VAL A 49 -16.24 1.75 -0.34
N GLU A 50 -17.44 1.58 0.21
CA GLU A 50 -17.73 0.55 1.21
C GLU A 50 -17.39 -0.82 0.60
N TYR A 51 -16.30 -1.42 1.06
CA TYR A 51 -16.03 -2.83 0.78
C TYR A 51 -17.02 -3.67 1.59
N ILE A 52 -18.04 -4.20 0.93
CA ILE A 52 -18.96 -5.17 1.54
C ILE A 52 -18.14 -6.43 1.84
N VAL A 53 -17.96 -6.73 3.12
CA VAL A 53 -17.29 -7.94 3.62
C VAL A 53 -18.31 -9.07 3.78
#